data_AF-A0A7Y6E817-F1
#
_entry.id   AF-A0A7Y6E817-F1
#
_cell.length_a   1.000
_cell.length_b   1.000
_cell.length_c   1.000
_cell.angle_alpha   90.00
_cell.angle_beta   90.00
_cell.angle_gamma   90.00
#
_symmetry.space_group_name_H-M   'P 1'
#
loop_
_entity.id
_entity.type
_entity.pdbx_description
1 polymer ?
#
loop_
_entity_poly.entity_id
_entity_poly.type
_entity_poly.pdbx_seq_one_letter_code
_entity_poly.pdbx_strand_id
1 'polypeptide(L)'
;MERMRRTSLGILAAFLALAATACTVTQKDPDYVPPAPLPALEQLKQAPLTDPATLSAGQDSLSFVTMDRNIVCSLTSARGDHINLVYEQNGFGGSGNGKFATVPVAHCELAAYPKPEVKDIRDDCAGTGLGYLGGTALLTPDKAVYGECRSGVTQQETEFGPKGTRTGPISQLPVLEDGKNVERNGLRCSAYNGGVACGNVSAGVAFFVARDRYELILPAPKAASAAPSEAPKTP
;
A
#
# COMPACT_ATOMS: atom_id res chain seq x y z
N MET A 1 25.63 -57.77 -35.87
CA MET A 1 24.67 -56.66 -36.03
C MET A 1 23.47 -56.73 -35.07
N GLU A 2 23.11 -57.89 -34.52
CA GLU A 2 21.93 -58.06 -33.64
C GLU A 2 22.07 -57.51 -32.22
N ARG A 3 23.29 -57.55 -31.65
CA ARG A 3 23.57 -57.04 -30.29
C ARG A 3 23.37 -55.53 -30.17
N MET A 4 23.82 -54.76 -31.17
CA MET A 4 23.65 -53.30 -31.21
C MET A 4 22.18 -52.89 -31.26
N ARG A 5 21.36 -53.61 -32.04
CA ARG A 5 19.93 -53.31 -32.21
C ARG A 5 19.12 -53.50 -30.92
N ARG A 6 19.49 -54.47 -30.07
CA ARG A 6 18.88 -54.68 -28.74
C ARG A 6 19.21 -53.58 -27.75
N THR A 7 20.44 -53.07 -27.73
CA THR A 7 20.84 -51.93 -26.88
C THR A 7 20.15 -50.63 -27.30
N SER A 8 19.97 -50.39 -28.61
CA SER A 8 19.27 -49.20 -29.11
C SER A 8 17.80 -49.16 -28.69
N LEU A 9 17.11 -50.31 -28.74
CA LEU A 9 15.70 -50.42 -28.33
C LEU A 9 15.52 -50.26 -26.82
N GLY A 10 16.45 -50.77 -26.00
CA GLY A 10 16.40 -50.61 -24.55
C GLY A 10 16.56 -49.15 -24.10
N ILE A 11 17.46 -48.40 -24.74
CA ILE A 11 17.67 -46.97 -24.45
C ILE A 11 16.46 -46.14 -24.88
N LEU A 12 15.88 -46.42 -26.04
CA LEU A 12 14.69 -45.71 -26.52
C LEU A 12 13.47 -45.93 -25.60
N ALA A 13 13.29 -47.17 -25.11
CA ALA A 13 12.23 -47.51 -24.16
C ALA A 13 12.42 -46.81 -22.80
N ALA A 14 13.66 -46.66 -22.32
CA ALA A 14 13.95 -45.94 -21.09
C ALA A 14 13.65 -44.43 -21.21
N PHE A 15 13.98 -43.80 -22.35
CA PHE A 15 13.66 -42.39 -22.59
C PHE A 15 12.14 -42.14 -22.70
N LEU A 16 11.38 -43.05 -23.29
CA LEU A 16 9.91 -42.95 -23.36
C LEU A 16 9.25 -43.12 -21.99
N ALA A 17 9.79 -43.98 -21.11
CA ALA A 17 9.29 -44.15 -19.75
C ALA A 17 9.54 -42.92 -18.86
N LEU A 18 10.70 -42.26 -18.99
CA LEU A 18 11.04 -41.02 -18.26
C LEU A 18 10.19 -39.81 -18.71
N ALA A 19 9.81 -39.74 -19.98
CA ALA A 19 8.93 -38.68 -20.49
C ALA A 19 7.49 -38.80 -19.98
N ALA A 20 7.01 -40.03 -19.68
CA ALA A 20 5.65 -40.25 -19.19
C ALA A 20 5.46 -39.91 -17.70
N THR A 21 6.53 -39.91 -16.90
CA THR A 21 6.46 -39.58 -15.46
C THR A 21 6.62 -38.10 -15.12
N ALA A 22 6.91 -37.25 -16.11
CA ALA A 22 7.16 -35.82 -15.89
C ALA A 22 5.91 -34.91 -16.02
N CYS A 23 4.75 -35.46 -16.37
CA CYS A 23 3.50 -34.72 -16.42
C CYS A 23 2.85 -34.63 -15.03
N THR A 24 3.43 -33.86 -14.12
CA THR A 24 2.66 -33.37 -12.98
C THR A 24 1.65 -32.34 -13.51
N VAL A 25 0.42 -32.80 -13.78
CA VAL A 25 -0.70 -31.90 -13.99
C VAL A 25 -1.01 -31.28 -12.63
N THR A 26 -0.60 -30.03 -12.41
CA THR A 26 -1.10 -29.21 -11.31
C THR A 26 -2.59 -28.95 -11.59
N GLN A 27 -3.43 -29.93 -11.26
CA GLN A 27 -4.86 -29.80 -11.36
C GLN A 27 -5.28 -28.83 -10.26
N LYS A 28 -5.86 -27.69 -10.67
CA LYS A 28 -6.41 -26.70 -9.75
C LYS A 28 -7.50 -27.41 -8.94
N ASP A 29 -7.25 -27.62 -7.66
CA ASP A 29 -8.21 -28.24 -6.75
C ASP A 29 -9.50 -27.40 -6.77
N PRO A 30 -10.61 -27.96 -7.28
CA PRO A 30 -11.86 -27.21 -7.43
C PRO A 30 -12.46 -26.82 -6.08
N ASP A 31 -12.08 -27.51 -5.00
CA ASP A 31 -12.56 -27.27 -3.64
C ASP A 31 -11.56 -26.44 -2.81
N TYR A 32 -10.40 -26.09 -3.38
CA TYR A 32 -9.43 -25.24 -2.70
C TYR A 32 -9.93 -23.79 -2.61
N VAL A 33 -10.34 -23.43 -1.40
CA VAL A 33 -10.57 -22.04 -1.01
C VAL A 33 -9.28 -21.52 -0.38
N PRO A 34 -8.59 -20.52 -0.98
CA PRO A 34 -7.45 -19.90 -0.36
C PRO A 34 -7.82 -19.36 1.02
N PRO A 35 -6.96 -19.50 2.03
CA PRO A 35 -7.21 -18.89 3.33
C PRO A 35 -7.42 -17.38 3.16
N ALA A 36 -8.28 -16.82 4.02
CA ALA A 36 -8.52 -15.38 4.02
C ALA A 36 -7.18 -14.64 4.16
N PRO A 37 -6.97 -13.56 3.40
CA PRO A 37 -5.72 -12.84 3.48
C PRO A 37 -5.50 -12.25 4.88
N LEU A 38 -4.22 -12.11 5.27
CA LEU A 38 -3.88 -11.54 6.58
C LEU A 38 -4.38 -10.09 6.69
N PRO A 39 -4.82 -9.67 7.89
CA PRO A 39 -5.10 -8.27 8.17
C PRO A 39 -3.89 -7.40 7.86
N ALA A 40 -4.12 -6.18 7.38
CA ALA A 40 -3.07 -5.28 6.90
C ALA A 40 -1.93 -5.07 7.90
N LEU A 41 -2.25 -4.86 9.18
CA LEU A 41 -1.24 -4.65 10.21
C LEU A 41 -0.39 -5.91 10.47
N GLU A 42 -0.99 -7.10 10.41
CA GLU A 42 -0.27 -8.37 10.58
C GLU A 42 0.59 -8.68 9.36
N GLN A 43 0.08 -8.40 8.17
CA GLN A 43 0.86 -8.49 6.94
C GLN A 43 2.11 -7.60 7.01
N LEU A 44 1.95 -6.33 7.42
CA LEU A 44 3.05 -5.39 7.55
C LEU A 44 4.11 -5.87 8.56
N LYS A 45 3.72 -6.58 9.62
CA LYS A 45 4.66 -7.13 10.62
C LYS A 45 5.52 -8.27 10.05
N GLN A 46 4.92 -9.13 9.23
CA GLN A 46 5.53 -10.39 8.81
C GLN A 46 6.34 -10.28 7.51
N ALA A 47 5.97 -9.34 6.65
CA ALA A 47 6.46 -9.35 5.29
C ALA A 47 7.88 -8.73 5.14
N PRO A 48 8.73 -9.30 4.27
CA PRO A 48 10.15 -8.96 4.21
C PRO A 48 10.38 -7.57 3.64
N LEU A 49 11.28 -6.82 4.29
CA LEU A 49 11.72 -5.51 3.81
C LEU A 49 12.57 -5.65 2.55
N THR A 50 12.25 -4.83 1.57
CA THR A 50 13.03 -4.61 0.35
C THR A 50 14.01 -3.47 0.58
N ASP A 51 15.14 -3.47 -0.13
CA ASP A 51 16.09 -2.38 -0.09
C ASP A 51 15.43 -1.06 -0.56
N PRO A 52 15.35 -0.02 0.30
CA PRO A 52 14.74 1.25 -0.05
C PRO A 52 15.55 2.07 -1.07
N ALA A 53 16.82 1.72 -1.33
CA ALA A 53 17.69 2.46 -2.25
C ALA A 53 17.13 2.48 -3.68
N THR A 54 16.47 1.39 -4.11
CA THR A 54 15.87 1.27 -5.44
C THR A 54 14.58 2.07 -5.62
N LEU A 55 14.01 2.56 -4.51
CA LEU A 55 12.73 3.27 -4.45
C LEU A 55 12.86 4.72 -3.99
N SER A 56 14.09 5.14 -3.71
CA SER A 56 14.41 6.49 -3.26
C SER A 56 14.31 7.46 -4.44
N ALA A 57 13.36 8.38 -4.36
CA ALA A 57 13.12 9.39 -5.41
C ALA A 57 13.71 10.78 -5.04
N GLY A 58 14.60 10.82 -4.04
CA GLY A 58 15.24 12.02 -3.49
C GLY A 58 15.86 11.73 -2.13
N GLN A 59 16.50 12.73 -1.49
CA GLN A 59 17.10 12.56 -0.16
C GLN A 59 16.05 12.24 0.93
N ASP A 60 14.80 12.69 0.74
CA ASP A 60 13.80 12.71 1.80
C ASP A 60 12.45 12.02 1.49
N SER A 61 12.38 11.15 0.49
CA SER A 61 11.15 10.43 0.13
C SER A 61 11.42 9.10 -0.56
N LEU A 62 10.59 8.10 -0.24
CA LEU A 62 10.53 6.83 -0.98
C LEU A 62 9.19 6.78 -1.71
N SER A 63 9.20 6.64 -3.03
CA SER A 63 7.96 6.61 -3.82
C SER A 63 7.95 5.41 -4.77
N PHE A 64 6.78 4.78 -4.91
CA PHE A 64 6.61 3.59 -5.73
C PHE A 64 5.19 3.52 -6.30
N VAL A 65 5.00 2.66 -7.30
CA VAL A 65 3.70 2.29 -7.86
C VAL A 65 3.44 0.80 -7.75
N THR A 66 2.17 0.39 -7.73
CA THR A 66 1.80 -1.02 -7.89
C THR A 66 2.00 -1.47 -9.34
N MET A 67 2.10 -2.79 -9.56
CA MET A 67 2.33 -3.38 -10.89
C MET A 67 1.23 -3.03 -11.90
N ASP A 68 -0.02 -2.98 -11.46
CA ASP A 68 -1.17 -2.56 -12.27
C ASP A 68 -1.25 -1.03 -12.45
N ARG A 69 -0.34 -0.30 -11.79
CA ARG A 69 -0.27 1.17 -11.72
C ARG A 69 -1.58 1.82 -11.29
N ASN A 70 -2.43 1.09 -10.56
CA ASN A 70 -3.63 1.68 -9.98
C ASN A 70 -3.29 2.57 -8.77
N ILE A 71 -2.22 2.25 -8.04
CA ILE A 71 -1.85 2.93 -6.80
C ILE A 71 -0.42 3.46 -6.91
N VAL A 72 -0.23 4.73 -6.54
CA VAL A 72 1.08 5.32 -6.25
C VAL A 72 1.14 5.63 -4.77
N CYS A 73 2.29 5.39 -4.13
CA CYS A 73 2.50 5.68 -2.72
C CYS A 73 3.83 6.38 -2.49
N SER A 74 3.88 7.22 -1.46
CA SER A 74 5.07 7.91 -1.01
C SER A 74 5.21 7.89 0.52
N LEU A 75 6.33 7.37 1.02
CA LEU A 75 6.75 7.53 2.41
C LEU A 75 7.62 8.79 2.51
N THR A 76 7.01 9.87 2.99
CA THR A 76 7.53 11.23 2.89
C THR A 76 7.26 12.02 4.18
N SER A 77 7.28 13.34 4.10
CA SER A 77 6.91 14.24 5.19
C SER A 77 5.81 15.22 4.77
N ALA A 78 5.06 15.70 5.77
CA ALA A 78 4.07 16.75 5.62
C ALA A 78 4.38 17.94 6.55
N ARG A 79 3.93 19.13 6.15
CA ARG A 79 3.91 20.36 6.96
C ARG A 79 2.53 20.99 6.83
N GLY A 80 1.72 20.91 7.90
CA GLY A 80 0.29 21.20 7.78
C GLY A 80 -0.34 20.27 6.73
N ASP A 81 -1.12 20.83 5.82
CA ASP A 81 -1.79 20.07 4.74
C ASP A 81 -0.92 19.90 3.48
N HIS A 82 0.37 20.26 3.55
CA HIS A 82 1.28 20.17 2.42
C HIS A 82 2.16 18.93 2.53
N ILE A 83 1.94 17.97 1.64
CA ILE A 83 2.71 16.72 1.55
C ILE A 83 3.84 16.90 0.54
N ASN A 84 5.04 16.44 0.90
CA ASN A 84 6.21 16.49 0.01
C ASN A 84 6.17 15.33 -1.01
N LEU A 85 5.57 15.56 -2.18
CA LEU A 85 5.45 14.56 -3.25
C LEU A 85 6.43 14.89 -4.39
N VAL A 86 7.14 13.88 -4.88
CA VAL A 86 8.13 14.06 -5.96
C VAL A 86 7.50 14.13 -7.35
N TYR A 87 6.29 13.60 -7.48
CA TYR A 87 5.59 13.44 -8.74
C TYR A 87 4.46 14.46 -8.95
N GLU A 88 4.18 15.32 -7.96
CA GLU A 88 3.15 16.36 -8.05
C GLU A 88 3.68 17.69 -7.49
N GLN A 89 3.25 18.80 -8.11
CA GLN A 89 3.54 20.12 -7.56
C GLN A 89 2.87 20.28 -6.19
N ASN A 90 3.66 20.63 -5.18
CA ASN A 90 3.17 20.75 -3.81
C ASN A 90 3.73 21.99 -3.13
N GLY A 91 3.05 22.41 -2.05
CA GLY A 91 3.42 23.58 -1.26
C GLY A 91 4.47 23.32 -0.18
N PHE A 92 5.03 22.11 -0.06
CA PHE A 92 5.80 21.72 1.13
C PHE A 92 6.99 22.65 1.43
N GLY A 93 7.73 23.04 0.38
CA GLY A 93 8.89 23.94 0.48
C GLY A 93 8.56 25.43 0.57
N GLY A 94 7.27 25.82 0.59
CA GLY A 94 6.84 27.21 0.63
C GLY A 94 7.32 27.95 1.88
N SER A 95 7.76 29.20 1.72
CA SER A 95 8.32 30.02 2.81
C SER A 95 7.37 30.22 4.00
N GLY A 96 6.06 30.23 3.76
CA GLY A 96 5.04 30.34 4.81
C GLY A 96 4.82 29.09 5.65
N ASN A 97 5.39 27.94 5.26
CA ASN A 97 5.11 26.64 5.86
C ASN A 97 6.14 26.20 6.91
N GLY A 98 7.23 26.96 7.08
CA GLY A 98 8.26 26.69 8.11
C GLY A 98 7.75 26.78 9.56
N LYS A 99 6.57 27.36 9.78
CA LYS A 99 5.90 27.41 11.09
C LYS A 99 5.27 26.09 11.51
N PHE A 100 5.03 25.17 10.57
CA PHE A 100 4.43 23.87 10.86
C PHE A 100 5.51 22.83 11.17
N ALA A 101 5.20 21.92 12.09
CA ALA A 101 6.04 20.78 12.34
C ALA A 101 6.16 19.91 11.08
N THR A 102 7.34 19.32 10.88
CA THR A 102 7.55 18.32 9.82
C THR A 102 7.20 16.96 10.40
N VAL A 103 6.20 16.29 9.83
CA VAL A 103 5.66 15.02 10.32
C VAL A 103 5.88 13.94 9.27
N PRO A 104 6.41 12.75 9.60
CA PRO A 104 6.50 11.65 8.64
C PRO A 104 5.11 11.14 8.30
N VAL A 105 4.87 10.90 7.00
CA VAL A 105 3.58 10.43 6.49
C VAL A 105 3.77 9.38 5.41
N ALA A 106 2.78 8.50 5.24
CA ALA A 106 2.63 7.71 4.02
C ALA A 106 1.37 8.18 3.30
N HIS A 107 1.53 8.62 2.06
CA HIS A 107 0.44 9.10 1.22
C HIS A 107 0.30 8.19 0.01
N CYS A 108 -0.91 7.71 -0.27
CA CYS A 108 -1.20 6.92 -1.45
C CYS A 108 -2.34 7.55 -2.24
N GLU A 109 -2.20 7.59 -3.57
CA GLU A 109 -3.25 8.01 -4.50
C GLU A 109 -3.67 6.82 -5.38
N LEU A 110 -4.94 6.80 -5.76
CA LEU A 110 -5.54 5.74 -6.56
C LEU A 110 -6.14 6.30 -7.85
N ALA A 111 -5.92 5.59 -8.96
CA ALA A 111 -6.52 5.93 -10.27
C ALA A 111 -7.98 5.48 -10.37
N ALA A 112 -8.29 4.33 -9.77
CA ALA A 112 -9.64 3.84 -9.54
C ALA A 112 -9.76 3.41 -8.07
N TYR A 113 -10.86 3.82 -7.44
CA TYR A 113 -11.04 3.71 -6.00
C TYR A 113 -12.51 3.58 -5.60
N PRO A 114 -12.80 2.95 -4.44
CA PRO A 114 -14.14 2.89 -3.89
C PRO A 114 -14.58 4.25 -3.34
N LYS A 115 -15.89 4.49 -3.33
CA LYS A 115 -16.48 5.63 -2.60
C LYS A 115 -16.21 5.45 -1.09
N PRO A 116 -15.81 6.51 -0.37
CA PRO A 116 -15.70 6.43 1.09
C PRO A 116 -17.04 6.10 1.75
N GLU A 117 -17.00 5.31 2.82
CA GLU A 117 -18.12 5.12 3.73
C GLU A 117 -18.44 6.43 4.45
N VAL A 118 -19.72 6.66 4.76
CA VAL A 118 -20.20 7.92 5.35
C VAL A 118 -19.48 8.27 6.66
N LYS A 119 -19.15 7.26 7.47
CA LYS A 119 -18.42 7.44 8.75
C LYS A 119 -16.97 7.93 8.59
N ASP A 120 -16.39 7.75 7.41
CA ASP A 120 -14.98 8.06 7.13
C ASP A 120 -14.83 9.43 6.44
N ILE A 121 -15.92 10.01 5.95
CA ILE A 121 -15.94 11.38 5.41
C ILE A 121 -15.76 12.36 6.57
N ARG A 122 -14.67 13.14 6.53
CA ARG A 122 -14.30 14.11 7.59
C ARG A 122 -14.62 15.55 7.26
N ASP A 123 -14.78 15.86 5.98
CA ASP A 123 -15.11 17.18 5.46
C ASP A 123 -15.93 16.97 4.18
N ASP A 124 -16.99 17.75 4.00
CA ASP A 124 -17.83 17.78 2.80
C ASP A 124 -17.38 18.87 1.82
N CYS A 125 -16.08 19.16 1.82
CA CYS A 125 -15.45 20.18 1.01
C CYS A 125 -15.93 21.57 1.38
N ALA A 126 -15.78 21.93 2.66
CA ALA A 126 -16.21 23.20 3.22
C ALA A 126 -17.69 23.50 2.98
N GLY A 127 -18.55 22.48 3.06
CA GLY A 127 -20.00 22.60 2.85
C GLY A 127 -20.43 22.75 1.39
N THR A 128 -19.50 22.73 0.43
CA THR A 128 -19.81 22.97 -0.98
C THR A 128 -20.22 21.70 -1.72
N GLY A 129 -19.73 20.53 -1.26
CA GLY A 129 -19.86 19.28 -2.00
C GLY A 129 -19.17 19.27 -3.38
N LEU A 130 -18.32 20.27 -3.67
CA LEU A 130 -17.69 20.47 -4.99
C LEU A 130 -16.30 19.83 -5.11
N GLY A 131 -15.82 19.11 -4.09
CA GLY A 131 -14.55 18.39 -4.14
C GLY A 131 -14.72 16.88 -4.32
N TYR A 132 -13.58 16.20 -4.38
CA TYR A 132 -13.54 14.74 -4.51
C TYR A 132 -13.40 14.11 -3.14
N LEU A 133 -14.15 13.04 -2.91
CA LEU A 133 -14.07 12.23 -1.70
C LEU A 133 -13.46 10.88 -2.06
N GLY A 134 -12.33 10.56 -1.42
CA GLY A 134 -11.59 9.32 -1.67
C GLY A 134 -10.57 9.44 -2.80
N GLY A 135 -9.98 8.30 -3.16
CA GLY A 135 -8.85 8.24 -4.10
C GLY A 135 -7.52 8.65 -3.50
N THR A 136 -7.50 9.10 -2.24
CA THR A 136 -6.28 9.32 -1.45
C THR A 136 -6.43 8.67 -0.08
N ALA A 137 -5.34 8.06 0.39
CA ALA A 137 -5.20 7.60 1.76
C ALA A 137 -3.96 8.23 2.38
N LEU A 138 -4.10 8.72 3.61
CA LEU A 138 -3.03 9.36 4.34
C LEU A 138 -2.85 8.67 5.69
N LEU A 139 -1.61 8.27 5.95
CA LEU A 139 -1.16 7.77 7.23
C LEU A 139 -0.21 8.81 7.85
N THR A 140 -0.51 9.15 9.09
CA THR A 140 0.38 9.89 9.99
C THR A 140 0.76 8.95 11.15
N PRO A 141 1.64 9.33 12.08
CA PRO A 141 2.09 8.44 13.14
C PRO A 141 0.97 7.86 14.01
N ASP A 142 -0.16 8.55 14.17
CA ASP A 142 -1.23 8.22 15.11
C ASP A 142 -2.63 8.08 14.46
N LYS A 143 -2.79 8.43 13.19
CA LYS A 143 -4.06 8.24 12.45
C LYS A 143 -3.85 7.79 11.01
N ALA A 144 -4.84 7.04 10.51
CA ALA A 144 -5.03 6.73 9.10
C ALA A 144 -6.38 7.30 8.65
N VAL A 145 -6.40 7.93 7.48
CA VAL A 145 -7.60 8.58 6.94
C VAL A 145 -7.80 8.22 5.48
N TYR A 146 -9.08 8.13 5.10
CA TYR A 146 -9.55 7.96 3.74
C TYR A 146 -10.83 8.79 3.58
N GLY A 147 -11.03 9.43 2.44
CA GLY A 147 -12.22 10.25 2.20
C GLY A 147 -12.12 11.69 2.71
N GLU A 148 -10.91 12.21 2.91
CA GLU A 148 -10.71 13.65 3.10
C GLU A 148 -11.06 14.39 1.79
N CYS A 149 -11.60 15.60 1.95
CA CYS A 149 -11.91 16.42 0.80
C CYS A 149 -10.63 16.88 0.11
N ARG A 150 -10.60 16.76 -1.22
CA ARG A 150 -9.56 17.35 -2.06
C ARG A 150 -10.15 18.20 -3.18
N SER A 151 -9.40 19.25 -3.51
CA SER A 151 -9.70 20.11 -4.65
C SER A 151 -9.05 19.52 -5.91
N GLY A 152 -9.88 19.05 -6.84
CA GLY A 152 -9.41 18.57 -8.13
C GLY A 152 -8.93 17.11 -8.14
N VAL A 153 -8.45 16.69 -9.31
CA VAL A 153 -7.91 15.35 -9.57
C VAL A 153 -6.45 15.26 -9.13
N THR A 154 -6.06 14.10 -8.61
CA THR A 154 -4.68 13.78 -8.24
C THR A 154 -3.81 13.61 -9.48
N GLN A 155 -2.49 13.65 -9.31
CA GLN A 155 -1.58 13.29 -10.40
C GLN A 155 -1.82 11.84 -10.87
N GLN A 156 -2.13 10.93 -9.94
CA GLN A 156 -2.44 9.54 -10.27
C GLN A 156 -3.69 9.37 -11.14
N GLU A 157 -4.77 10.07 -10.83
CA GLU A 157 -5.98 10.08 -11.66
C GLU A 157 -5.73 10.74 -13.02
N THR A 158 -4.94 11.80 -13.05
CA THR A 158 -4.57 12.51 -14.28
C THR A 158 -3.78 11.61 -15.22
N GLU A 159 -2.91 10.75 -14.67
CA GLU A 159 -2.02 9.94 -15.48
C GLU A 159 -2.60 8.55 -15.82
N PHE A 160 -3.22 7.89 -14.84
CA PHE A 160 -3.69 6.50 -14.95
C PHE A 160 -5.21 6.33 -14.83
N GLY A 161 -5.97 7.41 -14.61
CA GLY A 161 -7.44 7.38 -14.65
C GLY A 161 -7.99 7.09 -16.05
N PRO A 162 -9.32 6.98 -16.22
CA PRO A 162 -9.95 6.57 -17.48
C PRO A 162 -9.59 7.41 -18.72
N LYS A 163 -9.16 8.65 -18.52
CA LYS A 163 -8.74 9.59 -19.58
C LYS A 163 -7.26 9.99 -19.47
N GLY A 164 -6.47 9.24 -18.69
CA GLY A 164 -5.08 9.58 -18.43
C GLY A 164 -4.13 9.28 -19.59
N THR A 165 -2.98 9.96 -19.60
CA THR A 165 -2.00 9.87 -20.70
C THR A 165 -1.00 8.74 -20.55
N ARG A 166 -0.79 8.22 -19.32
CA ARG A 166 0.20 7.19 -18.97
C ARG A 166 1.66 7.54 -19.31
N THR A 167 1.98 8.83 -19.43
CA THR A 167 3.30 9.33 -19.83
C THR A 167 3.86 10.39 -18.88
N GLY A 168 3.26 10.53 -17.70
CA GLY A 168 3.62 11.54 -16.72
C GLY A 168 4.70 11.08 -15.73
N PRO A 169 4.94 11.84 -14.66
CA PRO A 169 5.98 11.55 -13.67
C PRO A 169 5.76 10.23 -12.94
N ILE A 170 4.52 9.76 -12.77
CA ILE A 170 4.24 8.51 -12.07
C ILE A 170 4.66 7.29 -12.91
N SER A 171 4.62 7.39 -14.24
CA SER A 171 5.11 6.32 -15.14
C SER A 171 6.58 5.98 -14.91
N GLN A 172 7.37 6.96 -14.44
CA GLN A 172 8.80 6.85 -14.18
C GLN A 172 9.14 6.31 -12.79
N LEU A 173 8.14 6.20 -11.90
CA LEU A 173 8.36 5.68 -10.56
C LEU A 173 8.60 4.16 -10.60
N PRO A 174 9.45 3.65 -9.69
CA PRO A 174 9.72 2.23 -9.61
C PRO A 174 8.49 1.46 -9.11
N VAL A 175 8.36 0.22 -9.58
CA VAL A 175 7.29 -0.68 -9.17
C VAL A 175 7.69 -1.38 -7.88
N LEU A 176 6.80 -1.36 -6.88
CA LEU A 176 6.89 -2.28 -5.74
C LEU A 176 6.15 -3.56 -6.10
N GLU A 177 6.88 -4.67 -6.18
CA GLU A 177 6.29 -5.96 -6.50
C GLU A 177 5.36 -6.45 -5.38
N ASP A 178 4.37 -7.27 -5.74
CA ASP A 178 3.44 -7.87 -4.78
C ASP A 178 4.20 -8.72 -3.74
N GLY A 179 3.81 -8.60 -2.48
CA GLY A 179 4.47 -9.23 -1.33
C GLY A 179 5.71 -8.48 -0.81
N LYS A 180 6.15 -7.39 -1.47
CA LYS A 180 7.31 -6.59 -1.03
C LYS A 180 6.91 -5.48 -0.07
N ASN A 181 7.81 -5.20 0.87
CA ASN A 181 7.63 -4.14 1.87
C ASN A 181 8.74 -3.12 1.81
N VAL A 182 8.42 -1.91 2.22
CA VAL A 182 9.34 -0.79 2.35
C VAL A 182 9.09 -0.09 3.66
N GLU A 183 10.14 0.46 4.26
CA GLU A 183 10.04 1.18 5.52
C GLU A 183 10.84 2.46 5.47
N ARG A 184 10.28 3.53 6.04
CA ARG A 184 10.96 4.80 6.21
C ARG A 184 10.32 5.57 7.36
N ASN A 185 11.17 6.17 8.22
CA ASN A 185 10.73 7.02 9.34
C ASN A 185 9.69 6.36 10.27
N GLY A 186 9.82 5.06 10.51
CA GLY A 186 8.89 4.29 11.37
C GLY A 186 7.54 3.95 10.72
N LEU A 187 7.34 4.29 9.45
CA LEU A 187 6.18 3.91 8.66
C LEU A 187 6.58 2.81 7.67
N ARG A 188 5.72 1.82 7.49
CA ARG A 188 5.93 0.69 6.59
C ARG A 188 4.80 0.62 5.58
N CYS A 189 5.12 0.33 4.32
CA CYS A 189 4.13 0.02 3.29
C CYS A 189 4.44 -1.32 2.61
N SER A 190 3.39 -2.06 2.25
CA SER A 190 3.46 -3.32 1.51
C SER A 190 2.54 -3.26 0.30
N ALA A 191 3.04 -3.64 -0.88
CA ALA A 191 2.15 -4.08 -1.95
C ALA A 191 1.75 -5.53 -1.66
N TYR A 192 0.46 -5.84 -1.61
CA TYR A 192 -0.04 -7.22 -1.43
C TYR A 192 -1.53 -7.30 -1.79
N ASN A 193 -1.99 -8.46 -2.25
CA ASN A 193 -3.41 -8.73 -2.57
C ASN A 193 -4.03 -7.71 -3.54
N GLY A 194 -3.24 -7.22 -4.50
CA GLY A 194 -3.71 -6.23 -5.48
C GLY A 194 -3.99 -4.84 -4.87
N GLY A 195 -3.45 -4.56 -3.69
CA GLY A 195 -3.55 -3.27 -3.02
C GLY A 195 -2.25 -2.90 -2.30
N VAL A 196 -2.32 -1.84 -1.51
CA VAL A 196 -1.24 -1.39 -0.65
C VAL A 196 -1.75 -1.25 0.77
N ALA A 197 -1.06 -1.85 1.74
CA ALA A 197 -1.18 -1.45 3.14
C ALA A 197 -0.05 -0.51 3.50
N CYS A 198 -0.34 0.52 4.29
CA CYS A 198 0.65 1.32 4.97
C CYS A 198 0.30 1.43 6.45
N GLY A 199 1.28 1.37 7.33
CA GLY A 199 1.04 1.46 8.76
C GLY A 199 2.24 1.90 9.58
N ASN A 200 1.93 2.51 10.73
CA ASN A 200 2.82 2.61 11.85
C ASN A 200 2.60 1.36 12.71
N VAL A 201 3.45 0.35 12.48
CA VAL A 201 3.33 -0.96 13.15
C VAL A 201 3.37 -0.83 14.67
N SER A 202 4.18 0.10 15.19
CA SER A 202 4.35 0.32 16.63
C SER A 202 3.14 1.01 17.27
N ALA A 203 2.46 1.90 16.53
CA ALA A 203 1.26 2.58 17.02
C ALA A 203 -0.02 1.77 16.78
N GLY A 204 0.06 0.67 16.02
CA GLY A 204 -1.11 -0.14 15.67
C GLY A 204 -2.09 0.58 14.73
N VAL A 205 -1.58 1.54 13.94
CA VAL A 205 -2.39 2.35 13.02
C VAL A 205 -1.98 2.02 11.60
N ALA A 206 -2.95 1.75 10.73
CA ALA A 206 -2.70 1.41 9.34
C ALA A 206 -3.90 1.71 8.46
N PHE A 207 -3.68 1.70 7.15
CA PHE A 207 -4.74 1.55 6.16
C PHE A 207 -4.38 0.43 5.19
N PHE A 208 -5.40 -0.09 4.52
CA PHE A 208 -5.30 -0.83 3.27
C PHE A 208 -6.11 -0.09 2.20
N VAL A 209 -5.57 0.01 0.99
CA VAL A 209 -6.29 0.53 -0.18
C VAL A 209 -6.09 -0.38 -1.38
N ALA A 210 -7.18 -0.64 -2.09
CA ALA A 210 -7.22 -1.34 -3.35
C ALA A 210 -8.22 -0.64 -4.29
N ARG A 211 -8.31 -1.13 -5.53
CA ARG A 211 -9.20 -0.56 -6.53
C ARG A 211 -10.68 -0.53 -6.11
N ASP A 212 -11.12 -1.54 -5.36
CA ASP A 212 -12.52 -1.81 -5.05
C ASP A 212 -12.84 -1.78 -3.55
N ARG A 213 -11.83 -1.72 -2.68
CA ARG A 213 -12.02 -1.67 -1.23
C ARG A 213 -10.93 -0.88 -0.54
N TYR A 214 -11.23 -0.41 0.66
CA TYR A 214 -10.26 0.15 1.58
C TYR A 214 -10.59 -0.29 3.01
N GLU A 215 -9.60 -0.24 3.89
CA GLU A 215 -9.74 -0.54 5.31
C GLU A 215 -8.94 0.49 6.11
N LEU A 216 -9.51 1.00 7.20
CA LEU A 216 -8.83 1.87 8.15
C LEU A 216 -8.67 1.13 9.48
N ILE A 217 -7.44 1.00 9.95
CA ILE A 217 -7.08 0.42 11.24
C ILE A 217 -6.66 1.57 12.13
N LEU A 218 -7.53 1.90 13.08
CA LEU A 218 -7.33 2.94 14.06
C LEU A 218 -6.70 2.35 15.33
N PRO A 219 -5.92 3.16 16.09
CA PRO A 219 -5.36 2.67 17.33
C PRO A 219 -6.49 2.28 18.28
N ALA A 220 -6.26 1.23 19.08
CA ALA A 220 -7.22 0.84 20.11
C ALA A 220 -7.51 2.05 21.02
N PRO A 221 -8.78 2.28 21.42
CA PRO A 221 -9.09 3.37 22.33
C PRO A 221 -8.21 3.25 23.56
N LYS A 222 -7.43 4.31 23.85
CA LYS A 222 -6.60 4.36 25.05
C LYS A 222 -7.55 4.20 26.23
N ALA A 223 -7.47 3.06 26.94
CA ALA A 223 -8.26 2.85 28.14
C ALA A 223 -8.05 4.07 29.05
N ALA A 224 -9.14 4.76 29.37
CA ALA A 224 -9.06 5.90 30.28
C ALA A 224 -8.37 5.41 31.55
N SER A 225 -7.17 5.94 31.83
CA SER A 225 -6.47 5.65 33.06
C SER A 225 -7.42 6.05 34.19
N ALA A 226 -7.81 5.08 35.02
CA ALA A 226 -8.67 5.34 36.15
C ALA A 226 -8.08 6.51 36.94
N ALA A 227 -8.88 7.56 37.14
CA ALA A 227 -8.49 8.70 37.94
C ALA A 227 -7.98 8.20 39.31
N PRO A 228 -6.89 8.77 39.86
CA PRO A 228 -6.41 8.39 41.18
C PRO A 228 -7.55 8.51 42.18
N SER A 229 -7.87 7.42 42.88
CA SER A 229 -8.88 7.41 43.92
C SER A 229 -8.47 8.42 45.00
N GLU A 230 -9.31 9.43 45.21
CA GLU A 230 -9.13 10.45 46.23
C GLU A 230 -9.02 9.76 47.60
N ALA A 231 -7.91 9.99 48.29
CA ALA A 231 -7.66 9.35 49.58
C ALA A 231 -8.73 9.75 50.62
N PRO A 232 -9.18 8.82 51.49
CA PRO A 232 -10.24 9.10 52.45
C PRO A 232 -9.81 10.16 53.46
N LYS A 233 -10.54 11.29 53.53
CA LYS A 233 -10.43 12.21 54.66
C LYS A 233 -11.00 11.52 55.89
N THR A 234 -10.14 11.20 56.84
CA THR A 234 -10.53 10.64 58.16
C THR A 234 -10.69 11.82 59.14
N PRO A 235 -11.65 11.76 60.09
CA PRO A 235 -12.18 12.91 60.82
C PRO A 235 -11.24 13.52 61.87
#